data_AF-A0A920QPM3-F1
#
_entry.id   AF-A0A920QPM3-F1
#
_cell.length_a   1.000
_cell.length_b   1.000
_cell.length_c   1.000
_cell.angle_alpha   90.00
_cell.angle_beta   90.00
_cell.angle_gamma   90.00
#
_symmetry.space_group_name_H-M   'P 1'
#
loop_
_entity.id
_entity.type
_entity.pdbx_description
1 polymer ?
#
loop_
_entity_poly.entity_id
_entity_poly.type
_entity_poly.pdbx_seq_one_letter_code
_entity_poly.pdbx_strand_id
1 'polypeptide(L)'
;MRRAIRYSDKLGLKKNTLTEISKFIIENMNPWYPELKNNEDFIYSVIEQEQEKFSLVYQRGISELENFFDQNKGEIIKADLLFKLWDTYGFPQI
;
A
#
# COMPACT_ATOMS: atom_id res chain seq x y z
N MET A 1 -6.10 2.77 3.89
CA MET A 1 -5.47 1.51 3.41
C MET A 1 -4.04 1.71 2.89
N ARG A 2 -3.80 2.52 1.85
CA ARG A 2 -2.47 2.70 1.23
C ARG A 2 -1.33 3.02 2.21
N ARG A 3 -1.56 3.86 3.23
CA ARG A 3 -0.54 4.13 4.27
C ARG A 3 -0.16 2.87 5.07
N ALA A 4 -1.13 2.03 5.43
CA ALA A 4 -0.88 0.78 6.14
C ALA A 4 -0.04 -0.19 5.30
N ILE A 5 -0.35 -0.30 3.99
CA ILE A 5 0.42 -1.10 3.03
C ILE A 5 1.86 -0.58 2.91
N ARG A 6 2.05 0.74 2.80
CA ARG A 6 3.41 1.33 2.77
C ARG A 6 4.20 1.03 4.05
N TYR A 7 3.56 1.14 5.21
CA TYR A 7 4.23 0.84 6.47
C TYR A 7 4.54 -0.65 6.61
N SER A 8 3.67 -1.54 6.13
CA SER A 8 3.97 -2.97 6.10
C SER A 8 5.16 -3.28 5.19
N ASP A 9 5.21 -2.66 4.01
CA ASP A 9 6.32 -2.84 3.05
C ASP A 9 7.62 -2.25 3.60
N LYS A 10 7.58 -1.07 4.22
CA LYS A 10 8.73 -0.43 4.87
C LYS A 10 9.32 -1.30 5.99
N LEU A 11 8.47 -2.05 6.69
CA LEU A 11 8.85 -2.98 7.74
C LEU A 11 9.27 -4.36 7.20
N GLY A 12 9.22 -4.57 5.87
CA GLY A 12 9.55 -5.85 5.24
C GLY A 12 8.54 -6.97 5.59
N LEU A 13 7.30 -6.61 5.92
CA LEU A 13 6.26 -7.57 6.27
C LEU A 13 5.79 -8.33 5.03
N LYS A 14 5.28 -9.55 5.24
CA LYS A 14 4.79 -10.40 4.15
C LYS A 14 3.47 -9.86 3.58
N LYS A 15 3.19 -10.17 2.31
CA LYS A 15 1.97 -9.74 1.59
C LYS A 15 0.68 -9.98 2.38
N ASN A 16 0.58 -11.07 3.15
CA ASN A 16 -0.63 -11.43 3.90
C ASN A 16 -0.74 -10.82 5.30
N THR A 17 0.24 -10.03 5.76
CA THR A 17 0.27 -9.56 7.14
C THR A 17 -0.89 -8.62 7.48
N LEU A 18 -1.37 -7.80 6.54
CA LEU A 18 -2.54 -6.94 6.79
C LEU A 18 -3.82 -7.78 6.97
N THR A 19 -3.99 -8.85 6.20
CA THR A 19 -5.11 -9.78 6.36
C THR A 19 -5.05 -10.51 7.70
N GLU A 20 -3.86 -10.92 8.14
CA GLU A 20 -3.65 -11.52 9.46
C GLU A 20 -3.98 -10.56 10.62
N ILE A 21 -3.55 -9.30 10.51
CA ILE A 21 -3.90 -8.25 11.49
C ILE A 21 -5.42 -8.04 11.52
N SER A 22 -6.06 -7.96 10.36
CA SER A 22 -7.52 -7.80 10.28
C SER A 22 -8.27 -8.98 10.89
N LYS A 23 -7.81 -10.22 10.68
CA LYS A 23 -8.36 -11.42 11.35
C LYS A 23 -8.31 -11.28 12.86
N PHE A 24 -7.13 -10.94 13.40
CA PHE A 24 -6.95 -10.75 14.84
C PHE A 24 -7.88 -9.66 15.40
N ILE A 25 -8.04 -8.55 14.70
CA ILE A 25 -8.94 -7.47 15.13
C ILE A 25 -10.40 -7.93 15.12
N ILE A 26 -10.85 -8.58 14.05
CA ILE A 26 -12.24 -9.06 13.92
C ILE A 26 -12.57 -10.04 15.05
N GLU A 27 -11.67 -10.97 15.36
CA GLU A 27 -11.86 -11.94 16.46
C GLU A 27 -11.99 -11.26 17.83
N ASN A 28 -11.12 -10.30 18.13
CA ASN A 28 -11.15 -9.59 19.41
C ASN A 28 -12.34 -8.63 19.54
N MET A 29 -12.82 -8.06 18.42
CA MET A 29 -13.93 -7.11 18.42
C MET A 29 -15.30 -7.77 18.24
N ASN A 30 -15.36 -9.06 17.89
CA ASN A 30 -16.60 -9.81 17.69
C ASN A 30 -17.64 -9.68 18.84
N PRO A 31 -17.26 -9.66 20.13
CA PRO A 31 -18.24 -9.50 21.22
C PRO A 31 -19.00 -8.17 21.19
N TRP A 32 -18.42 -7.14 20.57
CA TRP A 32 -19.01 -5.80 20.48
C TRP A 32 -19.52 -5.46 19.08
N TYR A 33 -18.91 -6.05 18.04
CA TYR A 33 -19.18 -5.79 16.63
C TYR A 33 -19.30 -7.10 15.84
N PRO A 34 -20.36 -7.90 16.06
CA PRO A 34 -20.55 -9.18 15.38
C PRO A 34 -20.72 -9.04 13.86
N GLU A 35 -21.13 -7.87 13.38
CA GLU A 35 -21.20 -7.55 11.95
C GLU A 35 -19.84 -7.62 11.25
N LEU A 36 -18.73 -7.40 11.97
CA LEU A 36 -17.38 -7.53 11.40
C LEU A 36 -17.08 -8.99 11.08
N LYS A 37 -17.50 -9.91 11.96
CA LYS A 37 -17.35 -11.35 11.74
C LYS A 37 -18.25 -11.84 10.61
N ASN A 38 -19.49 -11.35 10.55
CA ASN A 38 -20.43 -11.70 9.48
C ASN A 38 -19.96 -11.24 8.09
N ASN A 39 -19.17 -10.17 8.01
CA ASN A 39 -18.65 -9.62 6.76
C ASN A 39 -17.16 -9.90 6.55
N GLU A 40 -16.58 -10.84 7.29
CA GLU A 40 -15.12 -11.03 7.31
C GLU A 40 -14.54 -11.36 5.93
N ASP A 41 -15.20 -12.22 5.17
CA ASP A 41 -14.78 -12.61 3.83
C ASP A 41 -14.77 -11.41 2.87
N PHE A 42 -15.78 -10.55 2.97
CA PHE A 42 -15.84 -9.32 2.20
C PHE A 42 -14.69 -8.38 2.59
N ILE A 43 -14.44 -8.19 3.89
CA ILE A 43 -13.34 -7.36 4.39
C ILE A 43 -12.00 -7.88 3.88
N TYR A 44 -11.75 -9.19 3.97
CA TYR A 44 -10.51 -9.79 3.46
C TYR A 44 -10.37 -9.61 1.95
N SER A 45 -11.44 -9.82 1.19
CA SER A 45 -11.43 -9.63 -0.27
C SER A 45 -11.08 -8.20 -0.68
N VAL A 46 -11.59 -7.20 0.04
CA VAL A 46 -11.32 -5.78 -0.21
C VAL A 46 -9.87 -5.44 0.14
N ILE A 47 -9.34 -6.00 1.23
CA ILE A 47 -7.94 -5.82 1.63
C ILE A 47 -7.01 -6.36 0.55
N GLU A 48 -7.25 -7.59 0.09
CA GLU A 48 -6.43 -8.24 -0.95
C GLU A 48 -6.47 -7.46 -2.26
N GLN A 49 -7.67 -7.09 -2.74
CA GLN A 49 -7.82 -6.29 -3.95
C GLN A 49 -7.07 -4.97 -3.88
N GLU A 50 -7.13 -4.28 -2.73
CA GLU A 50 -6.47 -2.99 -2.58
C GLU A 50 -4.96 -3.13 -2.43
N GLN A 51 -4.46 -4.23 -1.86
CA GLN A 51 -3.04 -4.56 -1.88
C GLN A 51 -2.52 -4.82 -3.30
N GLU A 52 -3.24 -5.59 -4.10
CA GLU A 52 -2.86 -5.86 -5.50
C GLU A 52 -2.87 -4.61 -6.34
N LYS A 53 -3.94 -3.81 -6.24
CA LYS A 53 -4.06 -2.53 -6.94
C LYS A 53 -2.93 -1.58 -6.55
N PHE A 54 -2.59 -1.51 -5.26
CA PHE A 54 -1.48 -0.68 -4.79
C PHE A 54 -0.13 -1.17 -5.33
N SER A 55 0.12 -2.49 -5.32
CA SER A 55 1.34 -3.08 -5.86
C SER A 55 1.54 -2.72 -7.34
N LEU A 56 0.48 -2.78 -8.15
CA LEU A 56 0.53 -2.40 -9.56
C LEU A 56 0.84 -0.92 -9.76
N VAL A 57 0.22 -0.05 -8.97
CA VAL A 57 0.47 1.40 -9.01
C VAL A 57 1.89 1.72 -8.58
N TYR A 58 2.38 1.07 -7.53
CA TYR A 58 3.73 1.25 -7.02
C TYR A 58 4.80 0.84 -8.05
N GLN A 59 4.63 -0.33 -8.68
CA GLN A 59 5.52 -0.79 -9.75
C GLN A 59 5.58 0.18 -10.92
N ARG A 60 4.43 0.72 -11.36
CA ARG A 60 4.40 1.75 -12.42
C ARG A 60 5.18 3.00 -12.02
N GLY A 61 5.06 3.43 -10.77
CA GLY A 61 5.83 4.56 -10.27
C GLY A 61 7.34 4.29 -10.20
N ILE A 62 7.77 3.05 -9.90
CA ILE A 62 9.18 2.66 -9.98
C ILE A 62 9.68 2.78 -11.41
N SER A 63 8.94 2.22 -12.38
CA SER A 63 9.33 2.30 -13.79
C SER A 63 9.36 3.74 -14.32
N GLU A 64 8.44 4.62 -13.89
CA GLU A 64 8.53 6.06 -14.23
C GLU A 64 9.79 6.71 -13.63
N LEU A 65 10.16 6.34 -12.40
CA LEU A 65 11.37 6.83 -11.73
C LEU A 65 12.66 6.37 -12.44
N GLU A 66 12.73 5.10 -12.81
CA GLU A 66 13.85 4.52 -13.55
C GLU A 66 14.03 5.22 -14.90
N ASN A 67 12.95 5.38 -15.67
CA ASN A 67 12.97 6.12 -16.93
C ASN A 67 13.42 7.58 -16.75
N PHE A 68 13.00 8.25 -15.66
CA PHE A 68 13.45 9.60 -15.36
C PHE A 68 14.95 9.66 -15.11
N PHE A 69 15.51 8.74 -14.32
CA PHE A 69 16.94 8.68 -14.04
C PHE A 69 17.80 8.34 -15.25
N ASP A 70 17.30 7.47 -16.13
CA ASP A 70 18.00 7.12 -17.37
C ASP A 70 18.12 8.31 -18.33
N GLN A 71 17.08 9.15 -18.39
CA GLN A 71 17.03 10.32 -19.27
C GLN A 71 17.72 11.56 -18.68
N ASN A 72 17.76 11.70 -17.35
CA ASN A 72 18.22 12.92 -16.66
C ASN A 72 19.35 12.61 -15.67
N LYS A 73 20.45 12.02 -16.18
CA LYS A 73 21.61 11.66 -15.36
C LYS A 73 22.23 12.88 -14.69
N GLY A 74 22.10 12.95 -13.36
CA GLY A 74 22.71 13.99 -12.53
C GLY A 74 21.85 15.24 -12.30
N GLU A 75 20.58 15.24 -12.74
CA GLU A 75 19.65 16.33 -12.44
C GLU A 75 18.93 16.13 -11.09
N ILE A 76 18.61 17.24 -10.43
CA ILE A 76 17.81 17.25 -9.21
C ILE A 76 16.35 16.93 -9.56
N ILE A 77 15.75 15.97 -8.84
CA ILE A 77 14.32 15.67 -8.95
C ILE A 77 13.52 16.94 -8.60
N LYS A 78 12.74 17.43 -9.57
CA LYS A 78 11.86 18.59 -9.37
C LYS A 78 10.75 18.25 -8.38
N ALA A 79 10.32 19.25 -7.61
CA ALA A 79 9.26 19.10 -6.60
C ALA A 79 7.96 18.50 -7.17
N ASP A 80 7.61 18.82 -8.42
CA ASP A 80 6.41 18.31 -9.07
C ASP A 80 6.45 16.79 -9.27
N LEU A 81 7.62 16.25 -9.64
CA LEU A 81 7.80 14.81 -9.79
C LEU A 81 7.77 14.11 -8.43
N LEU A 82 8.42 14.70 -7.42
CA LEU A 82 8.38 14.20 -6.03
C LEU A 82 6.95 14.18 -5.48
N PHE A 83 6.16 15.22 -5.75
CA PHE A 83 4.77 15.31 -5.34
C PHE A 83 3.91 14.23 -6.01
N LYS A 84 4.09 14.02 -7.33
CA LYS A 84 3.40 12.96 -8.08
C LYS A 84 3.75 11.56 -7.54
N LEU A 85 5.02 11.30 -7.26
CA LEU A 85 5.48 10.03 -6.67
C LEU A 85 4.84 9.76 -5.32
N TRP A 86 4.70 10.79 -4.48
CA TRP A 86 4.12 10.65 -3.15
C TRP A 86 2.58 10.51 -3.15
N ASP A 87 1.89 11.35 -3.91
CA ASP A 87 0.43 11.43 -3.94
C ASP A 87 -0.21 10.34 -4.82
N THR A 88 0.31 10.18 -6.04
CA THR A 88 -0.26 9.25 -7.04
C THR A 88 0.27 7.83 -6.87
N TYR A 89 1.60 7.66 -6.85
CA TYR A 89 2.24 6.34 -6.83
C TYR A 89 2.45 5.78 -5.44
N GLY A 90 2.37 6.65 -4.45
CA GLY A 90 2.47 6.29 -3.07
C GLY A 90 3.85 5.88 -2.60
N PHE A 91 4.88 6.52 -3.15
CA PHE A 91 6.23 6.40 -2.64
C PHE A 91 6.32 6.89 -1.19
N PRO A 92 7.14 6.25 -0.35
CA PRO A 92 7.51 6.83 0.94
C PRO A 92 8.20 8.19 0.71
N GLN A 93 8.06 9.13 1.65
CA GLN A 93 8.90 10.33 1.62
C GLN A 93 10.36 9.85 1.69
N ILE A 94 11.13 10.21 0.65
CA ILE A 94 12.58 9.99 0.58
C ILE A 94 13.25 10.88 1.61
#